data_AF-A0A415DH32-F1
#
_entry.id   AF-A0A415DH32-F1
#
_cell.length_a   1.000
_cell.length_b   1.000
_cell.length_c   1.000
_cell.angle_alpha   90.00
_cell.angle_beta   90.00
_cell.angle_gamma   90.00
#
_symmetry.space_group_name_H-M   'P 1'
#
loop_
_entity.id
_entity.type
_entity.pdbx_description
1 polymer ?
#
loop_
_entity_poly.entity_id
_entity_poly.type
_entity_poly.pdbx_seq_one_letter_code
_entity_poly.pdbx_strand_id
1 'polypeptide(L)'
;MAPDYFLDCANIDEIADFLKGASIRSHDAWEQARFKSFIIARAFGCDAETVEEFMPFPWDDNKDVEVADPVNMEALSRLRKEAKEFEKDLKNG
;
A
#
# COMPACT_ATOMS: atom_id res chain seq x y z
N MET A 1 -3.19 -12.85 -17.79
CA MET A 1 -2.01 -13.65 -18.18
C MET A 1 -2.28 -15.09 -17.75
N ALA A 2 -1.95 -16.08 -18.58
CA ALA A 2 -2.12 -17.48 -18.21
C ALA A 2 -1.08 -17.83 -17.11
N PRO A 3 -1.47 -18.50 -16.01
CA PRO A 3 -0.56 -18.81 -14.91
C PRO A 3 0.67 -19.61 -15.37
N ASP A 4 0.46 -20.61 -16.22
CA ASP A 4 1.53 -21.50 -16.69
C ASP A 4 2.56 -20.73 -17.54
N TYR A 5 2.11 -19.81 -18.39
CA TYR A 5 3.00 -18.94 -19.15
C TYR A 5 3.78 -17.99 -18.23
N PHE A 6 3.11 -17.41 -17.22
CA PHE A 6 3.75 -16.46 -16.30
C PHE A 6 4.89 -17.10 -15.49
N LEU A 7 4.74 -18.36 -15.11
CA LEU A 7 5.71 -19.08 -14.31
C LEU A 7 6.86 -19.67 -15.13
N ASP A 8 6.60 -20.14 -16.36
CA ASP A 8 7.59 -20.90 -17.14
C ASP A 8 8.19 -20.14 -18.33
N CYS A 9 7.51 -19.11 -18.84
CA CYS A 9 7.85 -18.49 -20.13
C CYS A 9 7.96 -16.96 -20.11
N ALA A 10 7.44 -16.28 -19.08
CA ALA A 10 7.45 -14.83 -19.03
C ALA A 10 8.87 -14.28 -18.84
N ASN A 11 9.20 -13.24 -19.59
CA ASN A 11 10.47 -12.55 -19.42
C ASN A 11 10.41 -11.57 -18.24
N ILE A 12 11.57 -11.09 -17.79
CA ILE A 12 11.67 -10.21 -16.61
C ILE A 12 10.89 -8.90 -16.81
N ASP A 13 10.86 -8.35 -18.03
CA ASP A 13 10.14 -7.11 -18.33
C ASP A 13 8.61 -7.32 -18.27
N GLU A 14 8.11 -8.44 -18.81
CA GLU A 14 6.72 -8.85 -18.73
C GLU A 14 6.27 -9.09 -17.29
N ILE A 15 7.15 -9.69 -16.47
CA ILE A 15 6.91 -9.89 -15.04
C ILE A 15 6.85 -8.54 -14.32
N ALA A 16 7.76 -7.62 -14.63
CA ALA A 16 7.78 -6.27 -14.06
C ALA A 16 6.51 -5.48 -14.42
N ASP A 17 6.11 -5.50 -15.69
CA ASP A 17 4.89 -4.85 -16.17
C ASP A 17 3.63 -5.47 -15.55
N PHE A 18 3.59 -6.79 -15.41
CA PHE A 18 2.48 -7.49 -14.76
C PHE A 18 2.37 -7.10 -13.28
N LEU A 19 3.49 -7.11 -12.53
CA LEU A 19 3.53 -6.74 -11.12
C LEU A 19 3.18 -5.27 -10.91
N LYS A 20 3.68 -4.38 -11.77
CA LYS A 20 3.31 -2.95 -11.75
C LYS A 20 1.82 -2.76 -11.97
N GLY A 21 1.25 -3.43 -12.98
CA GLY A 21 -0.19 -3.41 -13.22
C GLY A 21 -1.01 -4.05 -12.09
N ALA A 22 -0.49 -5.09 -11.44
CA ALA A 22 -1.13 -5.74 -10.30
C ALA A 22 -1.15 -4.82 -9.08
N SER A 23 -0.02 -4.18 -8.76
CA SER A 23 0.08 -3.14 -7.73
C SER A 23 -0.94 -2.02 -7.98
N ILE A 24 -1.06 -1.57 -9.23
CA ILE A 24 -2.03 -0.54 -9.62
C ILE A 24 -3.48 -0.95 -9.37
N ARG A 25 -3.81 -2.24 -9.55
CA ARG A 25 -5.15 -2.78 -9.31
C ARG A 25 -5.43 -3.07 -7.84
N SER A 26 -4.40 -3.34 -7.04
CA SER A 26 -4.52 -3.56 -5.60
C SER A 26 -4.45 -2.27 -4.79
N HIS A 27 -4.17 -1.13 -5.41
CA HIS A 27 -4.21 0.16 -4.72
C HIS A 27 -5.59 0.42 -4.14
N ASP A 28 -5.60 1.07 -2.98
CA ASP A 28 -6.82 1.50 -2.31
C ASP A 28 -7.63 2.44 -3.23
N ALA A 29 -8.94 2.50 -3.01
CA ALA A 29 -9.84 3.28 -3.84
C ALA A 29 -9.43 4.76 -3.97
N TRP A 30 -8.80 5.32 -2.93
CA TRP A 30 -8.30 6.71 -2.92
C TRP A 30 -7.12 6.89 -3.88
N GLU A 31 -6.19 5.96 -3.92
CA GLU A 31 -4.99 6.01 -4.76
C GLU A 31 -5.34 5.80 -6.24
N GLN A 32 -6.32 4.92 -6.52
CA GLN A 32 -6.89 4.79 -7.86
C GLN A 32 -7.59 6.08 -8.33
N ALA A 33 -8.32 6.74 -7.44
CA ALA A 33 -8.99 8.01 -7.76
C ALA A 33 -7.97 9.14 -8.00
N ARG A 34 -6.91 9.19 -7.20
CA ARG A 34 -5.78 10.11 -7.35
C ARG A 34 -5.10 9.94 -8.71
N PHE A 35 -4.77 8.70 -9.09
CA PHE A 35 -4.16 8.37 -10.38
C PHE A 35 -5.05 8.73 -11.58
N LYS A 36 -6.35 8.41 -11.53
CA LYS A 36 -7.30 8.77 -12.61
C LYS A 36 -7.43 10.28 -12.78
N SER A 37 -7.46 11.01 -11.67
CA SER A 37 -7.52 12.48 -11.67
C SER A 37 -6.26 13.08 -12.28
N PHE A 38 -5.09 12.52 -11.99
CA PHE A 38 -3.82 12.91 -12.60
C PHE A 38 -3.83 12.73 -14.13
N ILE A 39 -4.30 11.59 -14.64
CA ILE A 39 -4.41 11.34 -16.09
C ILE A 39 -5.29 12.42 -16.76
N ILE A 40 -6.44 12.72 -16.17
CA ILE A 40 -7.36 13.74 -16.68
C ILE A 40 -6.66 15.11 -16.67
N ALA A 41 -6.04 15.49 -15.56
CA ALA A 41 -5.36 16.78 -15.44
C ALA A 41 -4.22 16.94 -16.46
N ARG A 42 -3.40 15.90 -16.67
CA ARG A 42 -2.34 15.90 -17.70
C ARG A 42 -2.90 16.08 -19.11
N ALA A 43 -4.03 15.44 -19.41
CA ALA A 43 -4.71 15.61 -20.71
C ALA A 43 -5.20 17.06 -20.93
N PHE A 44 -5.44 17.82 -19.86
CA PHE A 44 -5.86 19.22 -19.91
C PHE A 44 -4.71 20.22 -19.64
N GLY A 45 -3.45 19.77 -19.70
CA GLY A 45 -2.29 20.66 -19.61
C GLY A 45 -1.77 20.92 -18.19
N CYS A 46 -2.02 20.01 -17.25
CA CYS A 46 -1.29 20.00 -15.99
C CYS A 46 0.20 19.70 -16.22
N ASP A 47 1.08 20.43 -15.56
CA ASP A 47 2.54 20.32 -15.72
C ASP A 47 3.21 19.39 -14.69
N ALA A 48 2.45 18.85 -13.73
CA ALA A 48 3.00 17.92 -12.74
C ALA A 48 3.57 16.67 -13.41
N GLU A 49 4.77 16.26 -13.02
CA GLU A 49 5.46 15.09 -13.59
C GLU A 49 4.97 13.79 -12.95
N THR A 50 4.58 13.82 -11.68
CA THR A 50 4.11 12.66 -10.94
C THR A 50 2.75 12.87 -10.28
N VAL A 51 2.14 11.75 -9.86
CA VAL A 51 0.86 11.74 -9.16
C VAL A 51 0.99 12.41 -7.78
N GLU A 52 2.17 12.28 -7.18
CA GLU A 52 2.56 12.86 -5.90
C GLU A 52 2.64 14.37 -5.98
N GLU A 53 3.25 14.90 -7.04
CA GLU A 53 3.30 16.33 -7.30
C GLU A 53 1.92 16.90 -7.65
N PHE A 54 1.11 16.16 -8.41
CA PHE A 54 -0.22 16.60 -8.81
C PHE A 54 -1.20 16.76 -7.63
N MET A 55 -1.17 15.83 -6.67
CA MET A 55 -2.07 15.84 -5.52
C MET A 55 -1.32 15.35 -4.29
N PRO A 56 -0.50 16.17 -3.64
CA PRO A 56 0.34 15.74 -2.52
C PRO A 56 -0.50 15.39 -1.28
N PHE A 57 -0.13 14.30 -0.60
CA PHE A 57 -0.65 13.89 0.69
C PHE A 57 0.43 13.95 1.78
N PRO A 58 0.02 14.11 3.05
CA PRO A 58 0.95 14.23 4.18
C PRO A 58 1.93 13.06 4.38
N TRP A 59 1.67 11.90 3.76
CA TRP A 59 2.50 10.69 3.88
C TRP A 59 3.34 10.39 2.62
N ASP A 60 3.25 11.21 1.56
CA ASP A 60 4.15 11.08 0.40
C ASP A 60 5.54 11.67 0.68
N ASP A 61 5.59 12.65 1.58
CA ASP A 61 6.82 13.15 2.17
C ASP A 61 7.40 12.06 3.09
N ASN A 62 8.13 11.11 2.52
CA ASN A 62 9.06 10.25 3.28
C ASN A 62 10.29 11.04 3.79
N LYS A 63 10.12 12.34 4.09
CA LYS A 63 11.02 13.11 4.93
C LYS A 63 10.47 12.94 6.33
N ASP A 64 11.10 12.03 7.07
CA ASP A 64 10.80 11.70 8.46
C ASP A 64 9.62 10.74 8.67
N VAL A 65 9.86 9.47 8.31
CA VAL A 65 9.54 8.39 9.26
C VAL A 65 10.66 8.32 10.33
N GLU A 66 11.10 9.47 10.84
CA GLU A 66 11.56 9.61 12.21
C GLU A 66 10.29 9.99 12.97
N VAL A 67 9.59 9.12 13.68
CA VAL A 67 10.02 8.08 14.60
C VAL A 67 8.90 7.05 14.54
N ALA A 68 9.17 5.82 14.09
CA ALA A 68 8.41 4.71 14.62
C ALA A 68 8.70 4.75 16.12
N ASP A 69 7.75 5.25 16.94
CA ASP A 69 7.88 5.26 18.40
C ASP A 69 8.50 3.91 18.79
N PRO A 70 9.69 3.90 19.42
CA PRO A 70 10.36 2.64 19.72
C PRO A 70 9.36 1.78 20.45
N VAL A 71 9.00 0.65 19.85
CA VAL A 71 7.88 -0.19 20.30
C VAL A 71 7.94 -0.31 21.81
N ASN A 72 7.01 0.33 22.51
CA ASN A 72 7.00 0.28 23.96
C ASN A 72 6.69 -1.16 24.36
N MET A 73 7.73 -1.90 24.75
CA MET A 73 7.65 -3.32 25.09
C MET A 73 6.68 -3.57 26.24
N GLU A 74 6.48 -2.60 27.13
CA GLU A 74 5.48 -2.65 28.19
C GLU A 74 4.06 -2.60 27.61
N ALA A 75 3.79 -1.65 26.70
CA ALA A 75 2.51 -1.56 26.01
C ALA A 75 2.21 -2.84 25.19
N LEU A 76 3.23 -3.38 24.51
CA LEU A 76 3.11 -4.63 23.75
C LEU A 76 2.80 -5.83 24.67
N SER A 77 3.41 -5.87 25.85
CA SER A 77 3.18 -6.93 26.84
C SER A 77 1.75 -6.87 27.41
N ARG A 78 1.24 -5.66 27.67
CA ARG A 78 -0.13 -5.43 28.14
C ARG A 78 -1.15 -5.88 27.10
N LEU A 79 -0.99 -5.45 25.84
CA LEU A 79 -1.88 -5.83 24.75
C LEU A 79 -1.91 -7.35 24.52
N ARG A 80 -0.76 -8.03 24.62
CA ARG A 80 -0.70 -9.50 24.55
C ARG A 80 -1.42 -10.19 25.70
N LYS A 81 -1.44 -9.57 26.88
CA LYS A 81 -2.15 -10.11 28.05
C LYS A 81 -3.66 -9.94 27.89
N GLU A 82 -4.11 -8.75 27.50
CA GLU A 82 -5.51 -8.45 27.21
C GLU A 82 -6.06 -9.36 26.11
N ALA A 83 -5.30 -9.59 25.02
CA ALA A 83 -5.70 -10.51 23.95
C ALA A 83 -5.87 -11.95 24.44
N LYS A 84 -4.99 -12.43 25.34
CA LYS A 84 -5.10 -13.78 25.93
C LYS A 84 -6.28 -13.91 26.89
N GLU A 85 -6.67 -12.83 27.57
CA GLU A 85 -7.85 -12.80 28.42
C GLU A 85 -9.11 -12.86 27.56
N PHE A 86 -9.18 -12.06 26.49
CA PHE A 86 -10.26 -12.14 25.49
C PHE A 86 -10.39 -13.53 24.85
N GLU A 87 -9.28 -14.18 24.48
CA GLU A 87 -9.32 -15.55 23.93
C GLU A 87 -9.87 -16.58 24.93
N LYS A 88 -9.61 -16.40 26.22
CA LYS A 88 -10.13 -17.29 27.26
C LYS A 88 -11.63 -17.08 27.45
N ASP A 89 -12.07 -15.83 27.44
CA ASP A 89 -13.50 -15.50 27.53
C ASP A 89 -14.27 -16.01 26.32
N LEU A 90 -13.68 -15.95 25.11
CA LEU A 90 -14.26 -16.54 23.90
C LEU A 90 -14.34 -18.08 23.91
N LYS A 91 -13.41 -18.75 24.60
CA LYS A 91 -13.37 -20.23 24.68
C LYS A 91 -14.23 -20.79 25.81
N ASN A 92 -14.62 -19.96 26.77
CA ASN A 92 -15.44 -20.33 27.93
C ASN A 92 -16.92 -19.89 27.81
N GLY A 93 -17.31 -19.28 26.68
CA GLY A 93 -18.70 -19.06 26.28
C GLY A 93 -19.13 -20.07 25.23
#